data_AF-A0A2V6L4A5-F1
#
_entry.id   AF-A0A2V6L4A5-F1
#
_cell.length_a   1.000
_cell.length_b   1.000
_cell.length_c   1.000
_cell.angle_alpha   90.00
_cell.angle_beta   90.00
_cell.angle_gamma   90.00
#
_symmetry.space_group_name_H-M   'P 1'
#
loop_
_entity.id
_entity.type
_entity.pdbx_description
1 polymer ?
#
loop_
_entity_poly.entity_id
_entity_poly.type
_entity_poly.pdbx_seq_one_letter_code
_entity_poly.pdbx_strand_id
1 'polypeptide(L)'
;MRLSNIYFRSCLLSFSIAIFIAGPGAESSVQAAPIEMTLRIPASHFQNRSPEELSVDLRRGIGPDDAATIALYSNPALRAIRDRRGLAAAQLIQAGILPNPVVSYARDYVTGGSTAGTRDGYTFSAGWEFSALIPFLPKQTAARKNFQAVDLDVAWQEWQIAVSARMAVYRVVGLDAQAAQAREANEGLQQSTDAMRKAVDAHEKTVLDLAAAESASQDSRATMLAVEQEFEKQRLGLNKILGAGPDRKVAL
;
A
#
# COMPACT_ATOMS: atom_id res chain seq x y z
N MET A 1 -55.25 -31.28 9.28
CA MET A 1 -55.42 -30.35 10.42
C MET A 1 -54.06 -30.07 11.05
N ARG A 2 -53.40 -28.98 10.61
CA ARG A 2 -52.40 -28.17 11.35
C ARG A 2 -51.91 -27.08 10.40
N LEU A 3 -52.42 -25.87 10.61
CA LEU A 3 -51.86 -24.63 10.08
C LEU A 3 -50.69 -24.20 10.97
N SER A 4 -49.60 -23.72 10.37
CA SER A 4 -48.61 -22.83 11.00
C SER A 4 -47.89 -22.11 9.85
N ASN A 5 -48.34 -20.93 9.44
CA ASN A 5 -48.24 -19.60 10.05
C ASN A 5 -46.89 -18.93 9.74
N ILE A 6 -47.00 -17.87 8.96
CA ILE A 6 -45.98 -17.04 8.32
C ILE A 6 -45.62 -15.93 9.30
N TYR A 7 -44.33 -15.70 9.56
CA TYR A 7 -43.86 -14.47 10.19
C TYR A 7 -42.88 -13.73 9.28
N PHE A 8 -43.39 -12.65 8.72
CA PHE A 8 -42.69 -11.65 7.93
C PHE A 8 -41.91 -10.73 8.89
N ARG A 9 -40.58 -10.73 8.81
CA ARG A 9 -39.72 -9.81 9.58
C ARG A 9 -39.44 -8.56 8.74
N SER A 10 -40.23 -7.51 8.95
CA SER A 10 -39.94 -6.14 8.50
C SER A 10 -38.71 -5.60 9.24
N CYS A 11 -37.68 -5.20 8.51
CA CYS A 11 -36.56 -4.41 9.03
C CYS A 11 -36.75 -2.96 8.57
N LEU A 12 -37.09 -2.09 9.52
CA LEU A 12 -37.28 -0.66 9.34
C LEU A 12 -35.91 0.03 9.18
N LEU A 13 -35.67 0.65 8.03
CA LEU A 13 -34.60 1.61 7.80
C LEU A 13 -34.96 2.93 8.49
N SER A 14 -34.26 3.25 9.58
CA SER A 14 -34.36 4.56 10.23
C SER A 14 -33.69 5.63 9.35
N PHE A 15 -34.50 6.48 8.72
CA PHE A 15 -34.06 7.69 8.04
C PHE A 15 -34.02 8.83 9.06
N SER A 16 -32.83 9.26 9.48
CA SER A 16 -32.70 10.48 10.29
C SER A 16 -32.87 11.70 9.39
N ILE A 17 -33.98 12.41 9.56
CA ILE A 17 -34.22 13.72 8.96
C ILE A 17 -33.82 14.76 10.02
N ALA A 18 -32.73 15.49 9.78
CA ALA A 18 -32.42 16.69 10.55
C ALA A 18 -33.22 17.86 9.96
N ILE A 19 -34.22 18.34 10.70
CA ILE A 19 -34.95 19.57 10.39
C ILE A 19 -34.10 20.75 10.87
N PHE A 20 -33.52 21.51 9.94
CA PHE A 20 -32.88 22.78 10.25
C PHE A 20 -33.92 23.90 10.18
N ILE A 21 -34.24 24.51 11.31
CA ILE A 21 -35.15 25.64 11.41
C ILE A 21 -34.35 26.91 11.09
N ALA A 22 -34.63 27.55 9.96
CA ALA A 22 -34.03 28.83 9.59
C ALA A 22 -34.71 29.99 10.35
N GLY A 23 -33.98 30.63 11.26
CA GLY A 23 -34.35 31.94 11.81
C GLY A 23 -33.75 33.07 10.96
N PRO A 24 -34.45 34.19 10.72
CA PRO A 24 -33.91 35.29 9.94
C PRO A 24 -33.07 36.19 10.86
N GLY A 25 -31.75 36.04 10.79
CA GLY A 25 -30.79 36.93 11.41
C GLY A 25 -29.79 37.37 10.36
N ALA A 26 -29.86 38.63 9.96
CA ALA A 26 -28.98 39.23 8.97
C ALA A 26 -27.56 39.39 9.56
N GLU A 27 -26.63 38.53 9.17
CA GLU A 27 -25.21 38.78 9.29
C GLU A 27 -24.48 38.22 8.06
N SER A 28 -23.90 39.13 7.29
CA SER A 28 -23.04 38.87 6.15
C SER A 28 -21.78 38.13 6.63
N SER A 29 -21.73 36.82 6.44
CA SER A 29 -20.48 36.05 6.52
C SER A 29 -19.95 35.84 5.11
N VAL A 30 -18.72 36.30 4.89
CA VAL A 30 -17.93 36.03 3.68
C VAL A 30 -17.83 34.52 3.53
N GLN A 31 -18.62 33.95 2.62
CA GLN A 31 -18.53 32.55 2.23
C GLN A 31 -17.23 32.38 1.43
N ALA A 32 -16.13 32.06 2.11
CA ALA A 32 -14.99 31.47 1.45
C ALA A 32 -15.43 30.09 0.93
N ALA A 33 -15.86 30.04 -0.33
CA ALA A 33 -16.07 28.78 -1.02
C ALA A 33 -14.74 28.01 -0.98
N PRO A 34 -14.70 26.77 -0.46
CA PRO A 34 -13.49 25.97 -0.58
C PRO A 34 -13.28 25.71 -2.07
N ILE A 35 -12.26 26.35 -2.64
CA ILE A 35 -11.76 26.01 -3.96
C ILE A 35 -11.03 24.68 -3.79
N GLU A 36 -11.76 23.60 -3.62
CA GLU A 36 -11.25 22.25 -3.84
C GLU A 36 -11.11 22.08 -5.35
N MET A 37 -10.08 22.71 -5.91
CA MET A 37 -9.63 22.47 -7.27
C MET A 37 -9.04 21.06 -7.30
N THR A 38 -9.92 20.06 -7.29
CA THR A 38 -9.53 18.66 -7.36
C THR A 38 -9.01 18.42 -8.77
N LEU A 39 -7.68 18.48 -8.92
CA LEU A 39 -7.01 18.19 -10.18
C LEU A 39 -7.23 16.71 -10.54
N ARG A 40 -8.25 16.43 -11.35
CA ARG A 40 -8.49 15.10 -11.93
C ARG A 40 -7.56 14.91 -13.13
N ILE A 41 -6.45 14.21 -12.90
CA ILE A 41 -5.59 13.73 -13.98
C ILE A 41 -6.16 12.39 -14.48
N PRO A 42 -6.57 12.27 -15.76
CA PRO A 42 -7.03 11.00 -16.31
C PRO A 42 -5.92 9.97 -16.23
N ALA A 43 -6.22 8.75 -15.77
CA ALA A 43 -5.25 7.66 -15.71
C ALA A 43 -4.59 7.36 -17.08
N SER A 44 -5.28 7.65 -18.18
CA SER A 44 -4.77 7.53 -19.55
C SER A 44 -3.59 8.45 -19.89
N HIS A 45 -3.33 9.50 -19.09
CA HIS A 45 -2.15 10.34 -19.25
C HIS A 45 -0.87 9.70 -18.70
N PHE A 46 -0.99 8.74 -17.79
CA PHE A 46 0.13 7.89 -17.39
C PHE A 46 0.26 6.81 -18.48
N GLN A 47 0.82 7.21 -19.62
CA GLN A 47 1.20 6.23 -20.64
C GLN A 47 2.06 5.17 -19.96
N ASN A 48 1.67 3.92 -20.19
CA ASN A 48 2.32 2.71 -19.74
C ASN A 48 3.71 2.64 -20.39
N ARG A 49 4.62 3.51 -19.94
CA ARG A 49 6.03 3.42 -20.28
C ARG A 49 6.42 2.11 -19.63
N SER A 50 6.54 1.08 -20.46
CA SER A 50 7.25 -0.14 -20.11
C SER A 50 8.47 0.32 -19.32
N PRO A 51 8.75 -0.23 -18.13
CA PRO A 51 10.01 0.03 -17.45
C PRO A 51 11.08 -0.41 -18.45
N GLU A 52 11.55 0.53 -19.26
CA GLU A 52 12.76 0.43 -20.05
C GLU A 52 13.77 0.09 -18.98
N GLU A 53 14.18 -1.18 -18.97
CA GLU A 53 14.84 -1.86 -17.86
C GLU A 53 15.80 -0.89 -17.22
N LEU A 54 15.38 -0.27 -16.11
CA LEU A 54 16.22 0.66 -15.38
C LEU A 54 17.32 -0.23 -14.83
N SER A 55 18.39 -0.32 -15.60
CA SER A 55 19.50 -1.21 -15.34
C SER A 55 20.18 -0.65 -14.10
N VAL A 56 19.88 -1.26 -12.96
CA VAL A 56 20.49 -0.88 -11.69
C VAL A 56 21.96 -1.27 -11.74
N ASP A 57 22.84 -0.30 -11.94
CA ASP A 57 24.28 -0.51 -11.84
C ASP A 57 24.74 -0.37 -10.40
N LEU A 58 24.85 -1.50 -9.71
CA LEU A 58 25.29 -1.58 -8.32
C LEU A 58 26.75 -1.12 -8.10
N ARG A 59 27.55 -0.89 -9.16
CA ARG A 59 28.94 -0.45 -9.04
C ARG A 59 29.07 1.06 -8.80
N ARG A 60 28.09 1.85 -9.23
CA ARG A 60 28.06 3.31 -9.10
C ARG A 60 27.54 3.79 -7.73
N GLY A 61 26.91 2.90 -6.96
CA GLY A 61 26.09 3.25 -5.81
C GLY A 61 24.61 3.24 -6.16
N ILE A 62 23.75 3.14 -5.16
CA ILE A 62 22.30 3.00 -5.32
C ILE A 62 21.66 4.38 -5.18
N GLY A 63 21.24 4.95 -6.30
CA GLY A 63 20.49 6.20 -6.31
C GLY A 63 19.03 6.02 -5.84
N PRO A 64 18.28 7.11 -5.66
CA PRO A 64 16.86 7.05 -5.28
C PRO A 64 16.00 6.23 -6.26
N ASP A 65 16.25 6.37 -7.57
CA ASP A 65 15.50 5.64 -8.60
C ASP A 65 15.89 4.15 -8.67
N ASP A 66 17.16 3.83 -8.43
CA ASP A 66 17.63 2.46 -8.28
C ASP A 66 16.98 1.79 -7.07
N ALA A 67 16.94 2.49 -5.93
CA ALA A 67 16.28 2.01 -4.72
C ALA A 67 14.78 1.77 -4.93
N ALA A 68 14.10 2.66 -5.64
CA ALA A 68 12.70 2.47 -6.01
C ALA A 68 12.50 1.22 -6.87
N THR A 69 13.35 1.04 -7.88
CA THR A 69 13.31 -0.11 -8.78
C THR A 69 13.53 -1.41 -8.00
N ILE A 70 14.59 -1.47 -7.19
CA ILE A 70 14.89 -2.63 -6.34
C ILE A 70 13.71 -2.94 -5.42
N ALA A 71 13.12 -1.94 -4.76
CA ALA A 71 12.00 -2.12 -3.83
C ALA A 71 10.75 -2.72 -4.51
N LEU A 72 10.50 -2.40 -5.78
CA LEU A 72 9.38 -2.97 -6.56
C LEU A 72 9.59 -4.44 -6.93
N TYR A 73 10.83 -4.92 -6.95
CA TYR A 73 11.15 -6.32 -7.24
C TYR A 73 11.38 -7.15 -5.96
N SER A 74 11.98 -6.57 -4.93
CA SER A 74 12.37 -7.26 -3.70
C SER A 74 11.21 -7.45 -2.71
N ASN A 75 10.16 -6.61 -2.77
CA ASN A 75 9.13 -6.58 -1.74
C ASN A 75 8.11 -7.74 -1.87
N PRO A 76 8.06 -8.69 -0.91
CA PRO A 76 7.15 -9.83 -0.96
C PRO A 76 5.68 -9.43 -0.79
N ALA A 77 5.38 -8.33 -0.06
CA ALA A 77 4.01 -7.84 0.09
C ALA A 77 3.44 -7.37 -1.26
N LEU A 78 4.30 -6.83 -2.13
CA LEU A 78 3.90 -6.39 -3.46
C LEU A 78 3.54 -7.57 -4.36
N ARG A 79 4.15 -8.75 -4.16
CA ARG A 79 3.77 -9.97 -4.87
C ARG A 79 2.33 -10.37 -4.56
N ALA A 80 1.94 -10.37 -3.28
CA ALA A 80 0.57 -10.65 -2.87
C ALA A 80 -0.43 -9.62 -3.42
N ILE A 81 -0.04 -8.34 -3.51
CA ILE A 81 -0.86 -7.28 -4.11
C ILE A 81 -1.03 -7.53 -5.62
N ARG A 82 0.04 -7.90 -6.34
CA ARG A 82 -0.02 -8.28 -7.76
C ARG A 82 -0.86 -9.53 -8.00
N ASP A 83 -0.87 -10.48 -7.09
CA ASP A 83 -1.71 -11.69 -7.19
C ASP A 83 -3.22 -11.33 -7.16
N ARG A 84 -3.62 -10.28 -6.42
CA ARG A 84 -5.02 -9.79 -6.44
C ARG A 84 -5.45 -9.31 -7.82
N ARG A 85 -4.54 -8.70 -8.58
CA ARG A 85 -4.77 -8.34 -9.99
C ARG A 85 -5.03 -9.58 -10.85
N GLY A 86 -4.26 -10.66 -10.63
CA GLY A 86 -4.45 -11.95 -11.29
C GLY A 86 -5.81 -12.57 -10.99
N LEU A 87 -6.27 -12.51 -9.73
CA LEU A 87 -7.61 -12.97 -9.35
C LEU A 87 -8.71 -12.14 -10.02
N ALA A 88 -8.56 -10.81 -10.06
CA ALA A 88 -9.52 -9.94 -10.75
C ALA A 88 -9.57 -10.22 -12.27
N ALA A 89 -8.43 -10.53 -12.88
CA ALA A 89 -8.36 -10.96 -14.29
C ALA A 89 -9.08 -12.29 -14.51
N ALA A 90 -8.91 -13.26 -13.60
CA ALA A 90 -9.62 -14.54 -13.67
C ALA A 90 -11.15 -14.36 -13.52
N GLN A 91 -11.59 -13.47 -12.62
CA GLN A 91 -13.01 -13.12 -12.46
C GLN A 91 -13.58 -12.46 -13.72
N LEU A 92 -12.79 -11.61 -14.39
CA LEU A 92 -13.17 -11.01 -15.67
C LEU A 92 -13.34 -12.07 -16.77
N ILE A 93 -12.42 -13.03 -16.86
CA ILE A 93 -12.53 -14.16 -17.81
C ILE A 93 -13.79 -14.98 -17.50
N GLN A 94 -14.00 -15.34 -16.23
CA GLN A 94 -15.16 -16.11 -15.78
C GLN A 94 -16.49 -15.43 -16.09
N ALA A 95 -16.56 -14.10 -15.94
CA ALA A 95 -17.75 -13.31 -16.26
C ALA A 95 -18.04 -13.24 -17.77
N GLY A 96 -17.06 -13.55 -18.61
CA GLY A 96 -17.20 -13.63 -20.07
C GLY A 96 -17.64 -15.01 -20.59
N ILE A 97 -17.69 -16.04 -19.73
CA ILE A 97 -18.09 -17.40 -20.14
C ILE A 97 -19.62 -17.47 -20.23
N LEU A 98 -20.14 -17.88 -21.38
CA LEU A 98 -21.57 -18.12 -21.56
C LEU A 98 -22.01 -19.38 -20.80
N PRO A 99 -23.25 -19.42 -20.28
CA PRO A 99 -23.83 -20.64 -19.74
C PRO A 99 -23.85 -21.72 -20.82
N ASN A 100 -23.22 -22.87 -20.54
CA ASN A 100 -23.24 -24.00 -21.47
C ASN A 100 -24.61 -24.70 -21.45
N PRO A 101 -25.11 -25.20 -22.59
CA PRO A 101 -26.29 -26.06 -22.61
C PRO A 101 -26.00 -27.37 -21.86
N VAL A 102 -26.98 -27.85 -21.08
CA VAL A 102 -26.90 -29.12 -20.38
C VAL A 102 -27.50 -30.19 -21.29
N VAL A 103 -26.68 -31.17 -21.67
CA VAL A 103 -27.10 -32.34 -22.43
C VAL A 103 -27.02 -33.56 -21.52
N SER A 104 -28.10 -34.33 -21.43
CA SER A 104 -28.13 -35.57 -20.68
C SER A 104 -28.67 -36.71 -21.53
N TYR A 105 -28.13 -37.89 -21.27
CA TYR A 105 -28.53 -39.14 -21.87
C TYR A 105 -28.76 -40.15 -20.76
N ALA A 106 -29.92 -40.78 -20.76
CA ALA A 106 -30.31 -41.81 -19.79
C ALA A 106 -30.85 -43.03 -20.53
N ARG A 107 -30.60 -44.20 -19.96
CA ARG A 107 -31.09 -45.48 -20.44
C ARG A 107 -31.76 -46.21 -19.30
N ASP A 108 -33.02 -46.55 -19.49
CA ASP A 108 -33.85 -47.19 -18.49
C ASP A 108 -33.96 -48.68 -18.81
N TYR A 109 -33.37 -49.52 -17.95
CA TYR A 109 -33.39 -50.97 -18.09
C TYR A 109 -34.62 -51.56 -17.41
N VAL A 110 -35.26 -52.52 -18.08
CA VAL A 110 -36.39 -53.26 -17.50
C VAL A 110 -35.86 -54.35 -16.57
N THR A 111 -35.94 -54.13 -15.25
CA THR A 111 -35.34 -55.04 -14.24
C THR A 111 -36.35 -55.90 -13.46
N GLY A 112 -37.66 -55.80 -13.72
CA GLY A 112 -38.68 -56.68 -13.11
C GLY A 112 -40.11 -56.45 -13.61
N GLY A 113 -40.98 -57.47 -13.48
CA GLY A 113 -42.38 -57.48 -13.93
C GLY A 113 -42.66 -58.40 -15.12
N SER A 114 -43.88 -58.37 -15.69
CA SER A 114 -44.21 -59.08 -16.94
C SER A 114 -43.43 -58.47 -18.10
N THR A 115 -42.34 -59.12 -18.50
CA THR A 115 -41.36 -58.59 -19.47
C THR A 115 -41.71 -58.91 -20.93
N ALA A 116 -42.84 -59.59 -21.17
CA ALA A 116 -43.26 -59.96 -22.52
C ALA A 116 -43.67 -58.72 -23.33
N GLY A 117 -42.76 -58.25 -24.20
CA GLY A 117 -42.99 -57.11 -25.09
C GLY A 117 -42.41 -55.77 -24.61
N THR A 118 -41.76 -55.72 -23.43
CA THR A 118 -41.14 -54.49 -22.92
C THR A 118 -39.76 -54.25 -23.56
N ARG A 119 -39.40 -52.98 -23.80
CA ARG A 119 -38.09 -52.57 -24.35
C ARG A 119 -37.43 -51.55 -23.42
N ASP A 120 -36.11 -51.52 -23.42
CA ASP A 120 -35.33 -50.49 -22.73
C ASP A 120 -35.72 -49.10 -23.24
N GLY A 121 -35.88 -48.16 -22.29
CA GLY A 121 -36.11 -46.76 -22.58
C GLY A 121 -34.80 -46.04 -22.88
N TYR A 122 -34.83 -45.11 -23.85
CA TYR A 122 -33.72 -44.20 -24.12
C TYR A 122 -34.24 -42.77 -24.08
N THR A 123 -33.66 -41.96 -23.20
CA THR A 123 -34.03 -40.56 -23.04
C THR A 123 -32.83 -39.69 -23.35
N PHE A 124 -32.99 -38.79 -24.32
CA PHE A 124 -32.04 -37.72 -24.61
C PHE A 124 -32.73 -36.39 -24.29
N SER A 125 -32.10 -35.58 -23.44
CA SER A 125 -32.60 -34.22 -23.16
C SER A 125 -31.48 -33.21 -23.29
N ALA A 126 -31.80 -32.08 -23.92
CA ALA A 126 -30.94 -30.92 -24.02
C ALA A 126 -31.72 -29.72 -23.51
N GLY A 127 -31.17 -29.02 -22.52
CA GLY A 127 -31.76 -27.83 -21.94
C GLY A 127 -30.75 -26.69 -21.94
N TRP A 128 -31.18 -25.50 -22.36
CA TRP A 128 -30.41 -24.28 -22.20
C TRP A 128 -31.24 -23.24 -21.49
N GLU A 129 -30.66 -22.65 -20.45
CA GLU A 129 -31.29 -21.61 -19.66
C GLU A 129 -30.92 -20.26 -20.29
N PHE A 130 -31.89 -19.64 -20.98
CA PHE A 130 -31.70 -18.36 -21.66
C PHE A 130 -31.79 -17.16 -20.72
N SER A 131 -32.43 -17.32 -19.55
CA SER A 131 -32.58 -16.24 -18.56
C SER A 131 -31.24 -15.77 -17.98
N ALA A 132 -30.20 -16.61 -17.93
CA ALA A 132 -28.85 -16.20 -17.54
C ALA A 132 -28.13 -15.31 -18.58
N LEU A 133 -28.64 -15.20 -19.81
CA LEU A 133 -28.11 -14.26 -20.80
C LEU A 133 -28.51 -12.81 -20.48
N ILE A 134 -29.65 -12.59 -19.81
CA ILE A 134 -30.13 -11.25 -19.46
C ILE A 134 -29.10 -10.50 -18.58
N PRO A 135 -28.60 -11.07 -17.46
CA PRO A 135 -27.59 -10.41 -16.65
C PRO A 135 -26.17 -10.53 -17.22
N PHE A 136 -25.95 -11.18 -18.36
CA PHE A 136 -24.60 -11.45 -18.88
C PHE A 136 -23.80 -10.17 -19.18
N LEU A 137 -24.36 -9.25 -19.97
CA LEU A 137 -23.68 -7.99 -20.32
C LEU A 137 -23.42 -7.08 -19.10
N PRO A 138 -24.40 -6.89 -18.18
CA PRO A 138 -24.13 -6.20 -16.91
C PRO A 138 -23.04 -6.86 -16.07
N LYS A 139 -23.04 -8.20 -15.94
CA LYS A 139 -22.00 -8.95 -15.20
C LYS A 139 -20.62 -8.75 -15.82
N GLN A 140 -20.50 -8.86 -17.14
CA GLN A 140 -19.24 -8.66 -17.85
C GLN A 140 -18.73 -7.22 -17.68
N THR A 141 -19.62 -6.23 -17.78
CA THR A 141 -19.27 -4.81 -17.63
C THR A 141 -18.83 -4.52 -16.19
N ALA A 142 -19.54 -5.04 -15.20
CA ALA A 142 -19.18 -4.92 -13.79
C ALA A 142 -17.82 -5.56 -13.50
N ALA A 143 -17.56 -6.77 -14.00
CA ALA A 143 -16.27 -7.45 -13.85
C ALA A 143 -15.12 -6.65 -14.50
N ARG A 144 -15.36 -6.03 -15.66
CA ARG A 144 -14.36 -5.17 -16.32
C ARG A 144 -14.04 -3.94 -15.49
N LYS A 145 -15.05 -3.29 -14.91
CA LYS A 145 -14.86 -2.12 -14.03
C LYS A 145 -14.17 -2.51 -12.72
N ASN A 146 -14.51 -3.66 -12.16
CA ASN A 146 -13.82 -4.20 -11.00
C ASN A 146 -12.33 -4.46 -11.28
N PHE A 147 -12.01 -5.08 -12.41
CA PHE A 147 -10.62 -5.29 -12.83
C PHE A 147 -9.86 -3.95 -12.96
N GLN A 148 -10.46 -2.94 -13.60
CA GLN A 148 -9.86 -1.61 -13.73
C GLN A 148 -9.61 -0.93 -12.37
N ALA A 149 -10.53 -1.09 -11.42
CA ALA A 149 -10.36 -0.56 -10.07
C ALA A 149 -9.19 -1.24 -9.35
N VAL A 150 -9.12 -2.58 -9.38
CA VAL A 150 -8.03 -3.36 -8.77
C VAL A 150 -6.69 -3.03 -9.42
N ASP A 151 -6.64 -2.86 -10.74
CA ASP A 151 -5.41 -2.48 -11.47
C ASP A 151 -4.88 -1.12 -11.00
N LEU A 152 -5.77 -0.13 -10.84
CA LEU A 152 -5.40 1.20 -10.34
C LEU A 152 -4.95 1.16 -8.87
N ASP A 153 -5.61 0.37 -8.03
CA ASP A 153 -5.22 0.18 -6.63
C ASP A 153 -3.81 -0.42 -6.53
N VAL A 154 -3.51 -1.42 -7.37
CA VAL A 154 -2.17 -2.04 -7.43
C VAL A 154 -1.13 -1.02 -7.88
N ALA A 155 -1.40 -0.25 -8.95
CA ALA A 155 -0.49 0.78 -9.43
C ALA A 155 -0.22 1.87 -8.37
N TRP A 156 -1.25 2.24 -7.60
CA TRP A 156 -1.11 3.17 -6.49
C TRP A 156 -0.19 2.62 -5.39
N GLN A 157 -0.35 1.34 -5.01
CA GLN A 157 0.52 0.70 -4.03
C GLN A 157 1.97 0.60 -4.52
N GLU A 158 2.19 0.25 -5.79
CA GLU A 158 3.52 0.23 -6.41
C GLU A 158 4.18 1.62 -6.34
N TRP A 159 3.43 2.67 -6.67
CA TRP A 159 3.92 4.05 -6.59
C TRP A 159 4.29 4.45 -5.15
N GLN A 160 3.46 4.12 -4.15
CA GLN A 160 3.73 4.41 -2.74
C GLN A 160 5.03 3.75 -2.25
N ILE A 161 5.26 2.48 -2.63
CA ILE A 161 6.49 1.76 -2.30
C ILE A 161 7.70 2.43 -2.96
N ALA A 162 7.59 2.79 -4.23
CA ALA A 162 8.66 3.46 -4.97
C ALA A 162 9.05 4.81 -4.33
N VAL A 163 8.07 5.63 -3.95
CA VAL A 163 8.31 6.92 -3.29
C VAL A 163 8.90 6.73 -1.90
N SER A 164 8.40 5.75 -1.13
CA SER A 164 8.94 5.44 0.20
C SER A 164 10.41 5.05 0.13
N ALA A 165 10.82 4.26 -0.87
CA ALA A 165 12.20 3.88 -1.10
C ALA A 165 13.08 5.09 -1.44
N ARG A 166 12.63 5.99 -2.33
CA ARG A 166 13.34 7.24 -2.65
C ARG A 166 13.56 8.09 -1.41
N MET A 167 12.52 8.29 -0.62
CA MET A 167 12.57 9.08 0.61
C MET A 167 13.53 8.48 1.64
N ALA A 168 13.60 7.15 1.72
CA ALA A 168 14.55 6.46 2.60
C ALA A 168 16.00 6.78 2.20
N VAL A 169 16.33 6.74 0.90
CA VAL A 169 17.67 7.11 0.41
C VAL A 169 18.02 8.55 0.79
N TYR A 170 17.13 9.52 0.48
CA TYR A 170 17.38 10.92 0.84
C TYR A 170 17.57 11.12 2.34
N ARG A 171 16.81 10.39 3.16
CA ARG A 171 16.93 10.46 4.61
C ARG A 171 18.28 9.94 5.10
N VAL A 172 18.77 8.82 4.56
CA VAL A 172 20.09 8.29 4.93
C VAL A 172 21.19 9.27 4.53
N VAL A 173 21.16 9.80 3.30
CA VAL A 173 22.15 10.79 2.83
C VAL A 173 22.13 12.05 3.70
N GLY A 174 20.94 12.56 4.05
CA GLY A 174 20.81 13.73 4.92
C GLY A 174 21.31 13.47 6.35
N LEU A 175 21.01 12.30 6.92
CA LEU A 175 21.48 11.92 8.25
C LEU A 175 22.99 11.66 8.31
N ASP A 176 23.60 11.17 7.22
CA ASP A 176 25.05 11.00 7.14
C ASP A 176 25.77 12.35 7.28
N ALA A 177 25.30 13.37 6.54
CA ALA A 177 25.83 14.72 6.64
C ALA A 177 25.62 15.34 8.04
N GLN A 178 24.44 15.11 8.65
CA GLN A 178 24.16 15.57 10.02
C GLN A 178 25.03 14.86 11.06
N ALA A 179 25.26 13.55 10.91
CA ALA A 179 26.13 12.79 11.80
C ALA A 179 27.58 13.27 11.70
N ALA A 180 28.08 13.54 10.49
CA ALA A 180 29.39 14.12 10.28
C ALA A 180 29.55 15.48 10.97
N GLN A 181 28.56 16.37 10.81
CA GLN A 181 28.55 17.67 11.48
C GLN A 181 28.48 17.55 13.00
N ALA A 182 27.67 16.62 13.52
CA ALA A 182 27.54 16.40 14.97
C ALA A 182 28.85 15.87 15.58
N ARG A 183 29.60 15.02 14.86
CA ARG A 183 30.93 14.58 15.29
C ARG A 183 31.92 15.73 15.37
N GLU A 184 31.99 16.55 14.32
CA GLU A 184 32.88 17.71 14.27
C GLU A 184 32.57 18.71 15.40
N ALA A 185 31.29 18.99 15.64
CA ALA A 185 30.86 19.85 16.73
C ALA A 185 31.25 19.27 18.11
N ASN A 186 31.04 17.98 18.33
CA ASN A 186 31.44 17.32 19.58
C ASN A 186 32.96 17.32 19.77
N GLU A 187 33.75 17.08 18.72
CA GLU A 187 35.21 17.16 18.78
C GLU A 187 35.69 18.57 19.13
N GLY A 188 35.13 19.60 18.50
CA GLY A 188 35.46 21.00 18.81
C GLY A 188 35.11 21.40 20.25
N LEU A 189 33.96 20.93 20.77
CA LEU A 189 33.57 21.17 22.15
C LEU A 189 34.45 20.41 23.15
N GLN A 190 34.84 19.17 22.85
CA GLN A 190 35.77 18.41 23.69
C GLN A 190 37.12 19.12 23.82
N GLN A 191 37.69 19.59 22.69
CA GLN A 191 38.93 20.37 22.69
C GLN A 191 38.79 21.66 23.51
N SER A 192 37.66 22.35 23.39
CA SER A 192 37.37 23.57 24.15
C SER A 192 37.28 23.30 25.66
N THR A 193 36.62 22.21 26.05
CA THR A 193 36.51 21.78 27.46
C THR A 193 37.87 21.37 28.03
N ASP A 194 38.72 20.69 27.25
CA ASP A 194 40.07 20.34 27.68
C ASP A 194 40.98 21.56 27.84
N ALA A 195 40.84 22.58 26.97
CA ALA A 195 41.52 23.86 27.12
C ALA A 195 41.03 24.63 28.35
N MET A 196 39.72 24.62 28.60
CA MET A 196 39.10 25.20 29.81
C MET A 196 39.62 24.54 31.08
N ARG A 197 39.76 23.22 31.11
CA ARG A 197 40.32 22.49 32.25
C ARG A 197 41.73 22.95 32.57
N LYS A 198 42.60 23.05 31.57
CA LYS A 198 43.97 23.57 31.72
C LYS A 198 44.00 25.02 32.24
N ALA A 199 43.09 25.88 31.78
CA ALA A 199 43.01 27.27 32.23
C ALA A 199 42.54 27.39 33.69
N VAL A 200 41.65 26.52 34.14
CA VAL A 200 41.25 26.44 35.56
C VAL A 200 42.41 25.93 36.43
N ASP A 201 43.15 24.92 35.95
CA ASP A 201 44.35 24.41 36.64
C ASP A 201 45.45 25.48 36.77
N ALA A 202 45.54 26.39 35.79
CA ALA A 202 46.41 27.56 35.81
C ALA A 202 45.84 28.76 36.61
N HIS A 203 44.65 28.61 37.21
CA HIS A 203 43.91 29.66 37.93
C HIS A 203 43.50 30.88 37.09
N GLU A 204 43.45 30.76 35.77
CA GLU A 204 43.03 31.82 34.84
C GLU A 204 41.51 31.89 34.66
N LYS A 205 40.80 30.81 35.02
CA LYS A 205 39.34 30.68 34.88
C LYS A 205 38.69 30.03 36.10
N THR A 206 37.37 30.13 36.20
CA THR A 206 36.62 29.62 37.35
C THR A 206 36.14 28.18 37.16
N VAL A 207 35.93 27.47 38.26
CA VAL A 207 35.32 26.12 38.26
C VAL A 207 33.90 26.16 37.69
N LEU A 208 33.18 27.28 37.86
CA LEU A 208 31.85 27.47 37.29
C LEU A 208 31.88 27.46 35.76
N ASP A 209 32.88 28.10 35.16
CA ASP A 209 33.06 28.13 33.70
C ASP A 209 33.39 26.73 33.15
N LEU A 210 34.21 25.96 33.88
CA LEU A 210 34.51 24.57 33.52
C LEU A 210 33.26 23.68 33.59
N ALA A 211 32.46 23.81 34.65
CA ALA A 211 31.21 23.04 34.78
C ALA A 211 30.22 23.35 33.64
N ALA A 212 30.15 24.62 33.21
CA ALA A 212 29.34 25.01 32.05
C ALA A 212 29.86 24.38 30.74
N ALA A 213 31.18 24.39 30.52
CA ALA A 213 31.80 23.77 29.34
C ALA A 213 31.64 22.24 29.33
N GLU A 214 31.80 21.58 30.48
CA GLU A 214 31.58 20.14 30.62
C GLU A 214 30.12 19.76 30.35
N SER A 215 29.17 20.54 30.87
CA SER A 215 27.73 20.35 30.59
C SER A 215 27.44 20.44 29.09
N ALA A 216 27.92 21.49 28.42
CA ALA A 216 27.75 21.66 26.98
C ALA A 216 28.40 20.52 26.16
N SER A 217 29.56 20.03 26.58
CA SER A 217 30.23 18.89 25.95
C SER A 217 29.43 17.59 26.11
N GLN A 218 28.86 17.33 27.30
CA GLN A 218 27.99 16.16 27.49
C GLN A 218 26.71 16.23 26.67
N ASP A 219 26.09 17.42 26.56
CA ASP A 219 24.90 17.62 25.74
C ASP A 219 25.18 17.41 24.23
N SER A 220 26.30 17.95 23.75
CA SER A 220 26.76 17.73 22.37
C SER A 220 27.05 16.25 22.09
N ARG A 221 27.70 15.54 23.02
CA ARG A 221 27.92 14.10 22.92
C ARG A 221 26.63 13.31 22.87
N ALA A 222 25.66 13.66 23.71
CA ALA A 222 24.34 13.02 23.71
C ALA A 222 23.62 13.24 22.37
N THR A 223 23.67 14.47 21.83
CA THR A 223 23.10 14.81 20.52
C THR A 223 23.78 14.03 19.39
N MET A 224 25.11 13.94 19.39
CA MET A 224 25.86 13.15 18.41
C MET A 224 25.44 11.68 18.42
N LEU A 225 25.41 11.05 19.61
CA LEU A 225 25.00 9.65 19.75
C LEU A 225 23.56 9.42 19.28
N ALA A 226 22.66 10.36 19.55
CA ALA A 226 21.27 10.28 19.09
C ALA A 226 21.16 10.34 17.56
N VAL A 227 21.89 11.25 16.91
CA VAL A 227 21.94 11.36 15.44
C VAL A 227 22.56 10.11 14.82
N GLU A 228 23.63 9.58 15.39
CA GLU A 228 24.26 8.32 14.92
C GLU A 228 23.33 7.12 15.05
N GLN A 229 22.60 7.02 16.17
CA GLN A 229 21.62 5.95 16.37
C GLN A 229 20.49 6.03 15.33
N GLU A 230 19.98 7.23 15.05
CA GLU A 230 18.93 7.41 14.04
C GLU A 230 19.47 7.14 12.62
N PHE A 231 20.70 7.53 12.31
CA PHE A 231 21.36 7.20 11.05
C PHE A 231 21.44 5.67 10.84
N GLU A 232 21.95 4.92 11.82
CA GLU A 232 22.06 3.47 11.73
C GLU A 232 20.69 2.79 11.60
N LYS A 233 19.68 3.27 12.33
CA LYS A 233 18.31 2.79 12.21
C LYS A 233 17.73 3.01 10.82
N GLN A 234 17.92 4.20 10.23
CA GLN A 234 17.45 4.48 8.87
C GLN A 234 18.23 3.67 7.82
N ARG A 235 19.54 3.45 8.02
CA ARG A 235 20.34 2.58 7.15
C ARG A 235 19.84 1.13 7.16
N LEU A 236 19.56 0.58 8.34
CA LEU A 236 18.98 -0.76 8.46
C LEU A 236 17.57 -0.84 7.83
N GLY A 237 16.76 0.20 7.99
CA GLY A 237 15.47 0.32 7.32
C GLY A 237 15.59 0.31 5.80
N LEU A 238 16.54 1.07 5.25
CA LEU A 238 16.85 1.07 3.83
C LEU A 238 17.33 -0.31 3.34
N ASN A 239 18.24 -0.95 4.07
CA ASN A 239 18.70 -2.30 3.74
C ASN A 239 17.53 -3.30 3.64
N LYS A 240 16.57 -3.21 4.56
CA LYS A 240 15.36 -4.03 4.53
C LYS A 240 14.51 -3.78 3.28
N ILE A 241 14.34 -2.52 2.87
CA ILE A 241 13.62 -2.16 1.63
C ILE A 241 14.34 -2.71 0.40
N LEU A 242 15.67 -2.63 0.39
CA LEU A 242 16.51 -3.12 -0.71
C LEU A 242 16.66 -4.65 -0.72
N GLY A 243 16.18 -5.36 0.31
CA GLY A 243 16.39 -6.80 0.46
C GLY A 243 17.85 -7.17 0.75
N ALA A 244 18.66 -6.22 1.22
CA ALA A 244 20.04 -6.45 1.63
C ALA A 244 20.10 -6.92 3.09
N GLY A 245 21.11 -7.73 3.43
CA GLY A 245 21.39 -8.11 4.81
C GLY A 245 21.73 -6.91 5.70
N PRO A 246 21.53 -7.00 7.03
CA PRO A 246 21.73 -5.87 7.96
C PRO A 246 23.17 -5.35 7.97
N ASP A 247 24.15 -6.24 7.77
CA ASP A 247 25.58 -5.91 7.82
C ASP A 247 26.12 -5.32 6.51
N ARG A 248 25.33 -5.33 5.43
CA ARG A 248 25.77 -4.83 4.13
C ARG A 248 25.70 -3.31 4.10
N LYS A 249 26.85 -2.66 3.98
CA LYS A 249 26.92 -1.22 3.67
C LYS A 249 26.62 -1.03 2.20
N VAL A 250 25.48 -0.41 1.92
CA VAL A 250 25.08 0.00 0.57
C VAL A 250 25.77 1.34 0.27
N ALA A 251 26.52 1.41 -0.82
CA ALA A 251 27.02 2.68 -1.33
C ALA A 251 25.83 3.47 -1.92
N LEU A 252 25.65 4.71 -1.49
CA LEU A 252 24.60 5.63 -1.94
C LEU A 252 25.23 6.75 -2.78
#